data_AF-A0AAP0JJL4-F1
#
_entry.id   AF-A0AAP0JJL4-F1
#
_cell.length_a   1.000
_cell.length_b   1.000
_cell.length_c   1.000
_cell.angle_alpha   90.00
_cell.angle_beta   90.00
_cell.angle_gamma   90.00
#
_symmetry.space_group_name_H-M   'P 1'
#
loop_
_entity.id
_entity.type
_entity.pdbx_description
1 polymer ?
#
loop_
_entity_poly.entity_id
_entity_poly.type
_entity_poly.pdbx_seq_one_letter_code
_entity_poly.pdbx_strand_id
1 'polypeptide(L)'
;MVLQKRQLVKNWKVNKEMKYQECISVSLVSSLTISCKATFSASVDEIFLPLTNESDGEKDQMFIRRRLYTMEYDKIMEDLICMGCKLCGIPMSTEGRNVFGQSSVSLYCQKSSSRVHTLCLIYRKFMLYVWDESECIPLVVTNKSAEILFGNITAEQVYRCYRDDKVQSSNRRNSDDGTSTQTKASAGEEASDGTPLAQEENQQLNNIKQGERTDFYKIWVILLKMLLRHESNSPLKFTVNINSELSQENGRFELIGMTMPCI
;
A
#
# COMPACT_ATOMS: atom_id res chain seq x y z
N MET A 1 -63.50 -10.99 7.79
CA MET A 1 -62.05 -11.04 8.00
C MET A 1 -61.36 -10.55 6.74
N VAL A 2 -60.80 -9.33 6.74
CA VAL A 2 -60.04 -8.79 5.62
C VAL A 2 -58.57 -8.71 6.05
N LEU A 3 -57.72 -9.45 5.36
CA LEU A 3 -56.27 -9.52 5.59
C LEU A 3 -55.61 -8.18 5.25
N GLN A 4 -55.14 -7.45 6.27
CA GLN A 4 -54.22 -6.32 6.10
C GLN A 4 -52.87 -6.84 5.59
N LYS A 5 -52.61 -6.66 4.28
CA LYS A 5 -51.25 -6.76 3.74
C LYS A 5 -50.44 -5.58 4.28
N ARG A 6 -49.60 -5.83 5.30
CA ARG A 6 -48.51 -4.93 5.68
C ARG A 6 -47.60 -4.74 4.47
N GLN A 7 -47.67 -3.59 3.82
CA GLN A 7 -46.66 -3.15 2.87
C GLN A 7 -45.37 -2.92 3.68
N LEU A 8 -44.42 -3.86 3.52
CA LEU A 8 -43.02 -3.65 3.89
C LEU A 8 -42.49 -2.49 3.04
N VAL A 9 -42.34 -1.33 3.66
CA VAL A 9 -41.63 -0.19 3.06
C VAL A 9 -40.17 -0.61 2.95
N LYS A 10 -39.78 -1.09 1.76
CA LYS A 10 -38.39 -1.37 1.44
C LYS A 10 -37.62 -0.06 1.53
N ASN A 11 -36.77 0.06 2.55
CA ASN A 11 -35.77 1.12 2.68
C ASN A 11 -34.75 0.97 1.54
N TRP A 12 -35.06 1.50 0.35
CA TRP A 12 -34.04 1.78 -0.64
C TRP A 12 -33.20 2.94 -0.10
N LYS A 13 -31.99 2.63 0.39
CA LYS A 13 -30.93 3.63 0.46
C LYS A 13 -30.62 4.02 -0.98
N VAL A 14 -31.27 5.09 -1.45
CA VAL A 14 -30.88 5.79 -2.68
C VAL A 14 -29.39 6.09 -2.50
N ASN A 15 -28.56 5.45 -3.33
CA ASN A 15 -27.15 5.77 -3.43
C ASN A 15 -27.11 7.18 -3.99
N LYS A 16 -27.03 8.20 -3.12
CA LYS A 16 -26.94 9.59 -3.54
C LYS A 16 -25.68 9.70 -4.38
N GLU A 17 -25.82 9.96 -5.68
CA GLU A 17 -24.72 10.49 -6.47
C GLU A 17 -24.19 11.71 -5.73
N MET A 18 -23.00 11.57 -5.15
CA MET A 18 -22.36 12.67 -4.47
C MET A 18 -22.08 13.74 -5.51
N LYS A 19 -22.54 14.96 -5.26
CA LYS A 19 -22.25 16.11 -6.10
C LYS A 19 -20.74 16.19 -6.31
N TYR A 20 -20.34 16.30 -7.56
CA TYR A 20 -18.95 16.46 -7.96
C TYR A 20 -18.66 17.94 -8.07
N GLN A 21 -17.63 18.41 -7.36
CA GLN A 21 -17.25 19.81 -7.33
C GLN A 21 -15.81 19.97 -7.81
N GLU A 22 -15.59 20.91 -8.72
CA GLU A 22 -14.26 21.31 -9.14
C GLU A 22 -13.85 22.56 -8.35
N CYS A 23 -12.73 22.47 -7.66
CA CYS A 23 -12.19 23.51 -6.79
C CYS A 23 -10.88 24.00 -7.40
N ILE A 24 -10.75 25.32 -7.50
CA ILE A 24 -9.56 25.97 -8.07
C ILE A 24 -8.40 26.09 -7.06
N SER A 25 -8.66 25.87 -5.77
CA SER A 25 -7.66 25.94 -4.70
C SER A 25 -7.96 24.96 -3.57
N VAL A 26 -6.94 24.66 -2.78
CA VAL A 26 -6.99 23.84 -1.57
C VAL A 26 -7.86 24.50 -0.49
N SER A 27 -7.74 25.82 -0.28
CA SER A 27 -8.59 26.56 0.66
C SER A 27 -10.08 26.43 0.38
N LEU A 28 -10.48 26.40 -0.90
CA LEU A 28 -11.87 26.17 -1.28
C LEU A 28 -12.32 24.76 -0.88
N VAL A 29 -11.49 23.75 -1.11
CA VAL A 29 -11.77 22.37 -0.67
C VAL A 29 -11.90 22.29 0.85
N SER A 30 -10.99 22.95 1.58
CA SER A 30 -11.01 23.01 3.05
C SER A 30 -12.28 23.67 3.60
N SER A 31 -12.81 24.67 2.90
CA SER A 31 -14.01 25.40 3.29
C SER A 31 -15.34 24.65 3.05
N LEU A 32 -15.34 23.53 2.31
CA LEU A 32 -16.58 22.82 1.94
C LEU A 32 -17.28 22.21 3.16
N THR A 33 -18.46 22.72 3.49
CA THR A 33 -19.25 22.28 4.66
C THR A 33 -20.12 21.05 4.41
N ILE A 34 -20.16 20.54 3.17
CA ILE A 34 -21.00 19.41 2.78
C ILE A 34 -20.15 18.21 2.38
N SER A 35 -20.62 17.00 2.72
CA SER A 35 -20.02 15.77 2.20
C SER A 35 -20.26 15.64 0.69
N CYS A 36 -19.19 15.60 -0.08
CA CYS A 36 -19.21 15.60 -1.54
C CYS A 36 -17.91 15.02 -2.13
N LYS A 37 -17.87 14.85 -3.45
CA LYS A 37 -16.62 14.54 -4.16
C LYS A 37 -16.06 15.83 -4.72
N ALA A 38 -14.78 16.09 -4.48
CA ALA A 38 -14.12 17.29 -4.98
C ALA A 38 -12.88 16.95 -5.81
N THR A 39 -12.56 17.83 -6.76
CA THR A 39 -11.28 17.81 -7.47
C THR A 39 -10.57 19.14 -7.38
N PHE A 40 -9.25 19.10 -7.26
CA PHE A 40 -8.40 20.28 -7.18
C PHE A 40 -6.97 19.92 -7.59
N SER A 41 -6.20 20.94 -7.96
CA SER A 41 -4.78 20.79 -8.25
C SER A 41 -3.96 21.20 -7.03
N ALA A 42 -2.96 20.39 -6.67
CA ALA A 42 -2.04 20.69 -5.58
C ALA A 42 -0.69 19.99 -5.78
N SER A 43 0.35 20.49 -5.13
CA SER A 43 1.64 19.83 -5.04
C SER A 43 1.66 18.92 -3.82
N VAL A 44 2.50 17.87 -3.85
CA VAL A 44 2.74 17.02 -2.67
C VAL A 44 3.89 17.61 -1.87
N ASP A 45 3.71 17.71 -0.56
CA ASP A 45 4.79 18.10 0.35
C ASP A 45 5.47 16.88 0.99
N GLU A 46 4.65 16.02 1.63
CA GLU A 46 5.14 14.99 2.53
C GLU A 46 4.17 13.82 2.67
N ILE A 47 4.70 12.63 2.96
CA ILE A 47 3.92 11.48 3.44
C ILE A 47 4.18 11.31 4.93
N PHE A 48 3.10 11.34 5.69
CA PHE A 48 3.12 11.09 7.12
C PHE A 48 2.52 9.72 7.44
N LEU A 49 3.32 8.90 8.09
CA LEU A 49 2.92 7.62 8.65
C LEU A 49 2.73 7.77 10.15
N PRO A 50 1.49 7.69 10.67
CA PRO A 50 1.28 7.57 12.11
C PRO A 50 1.82 6.20 12.57
N LEU A 51 3.11 6.16 12.91
CA LEU A 51 3.75 5.01 13.54
C LEU A 51 3.30 4.95 15.01
N THR A 52 2.88 3.78 15.47
CA THR A 52 2.31 3.56 16.82
C THR A 52 3.31 3.66 17.98
N ASN A 53 4.60 3.91 17.71
CA ASN A 53 5.63 3.96 18.75
C ASN A 53 6.01 5.43 19.03
N GLU A 54 5.32 6.02 20.01
CA GLU A 54 5.58 7.39 20.46
C GLU A 54 6.78 7.43 21.43
N SER A 55 8.00 7.14 20.94
CA SER A 55 9.20 7.62 21.63
C SER A 55 9.54 9.00 21.05
N ASP A 56 9.89 9.95 21.93
CA ASP A 56 10.01 11.39 21.55
C ASP A 56 11.12 11.65 20.52
N GLY A 57 12.03 10.68 20.30
CA GLY A 57 13.06 10.68 19.25
C GLY A 57 12.65 10.04 17.91
N GLU A 58 11.46 9.44 17.80
CA GLU A 58 10.96 8.75 16.60
C GLU A 58 10.02 9.61 15.74
N LYS A 59 9.71 10.85 16.15
CA LYS A 59 8.80 11.74 15.40
C LYS A 59 9.29 12.06 14.00
N ASP A 60 10.60 12.19 13.81
CA ASP A 60 11.20 12.37 12.48
C ASP A 60 11.09 11.11 11.60
N GLN A 61 10.88 9.93 12.20
CA GLN A 61 10.65 8.70 11.45
C GLN A 61 9.24 8.63 10.84
N MET A 62 8.31 9.47 11.30
CA MET A 62 6.95 9.50 10.75
C MET A 62 6.88 10.18 9.36
N PHE A 63 7.90 10.98 9.02
CA PHE A 63 7.98 11.74 7.78
C PHE A 63 8.85 11.00 6.74
N ILE A 64 8.23 10.56 5.64
CA ILE A 64 8.90 9.70 4.66
C ILE A 64 9.96 10.44 3.85
N ARG A 65 9.71 11.69 3.44
CA ARG A 65 10.66 12.46 2.63
C ARG A 65 12.00 12.63 3.34
N ARG A 66 11.98 12.93 4.65
CA ARG A 66 13.21 13.04 5.47
C ARG A 66 14.04 11.75 5.44
N ARG A 67 13.37 10.60 5.43
CA ARG A 67 14.00 9.26 5.47
C ARG A 67 14.50 8.83 4.10
N LEU A 68 13.78 9.14 3.02
CA LEU A 68 14.14 8.75 1.65
C LEU A 68 15.48 9.30 1.17
N TYR A 69 15.89 10.47 1.66
CA TYR A 69 17.17 11.10 1.29
C TYR A 69 18.30 10.79 2.28
N THR A 70 18.03 10.06 3.35
CA THR A 70 19.07 9.56 4.26
C THR A 70 19.59 8.21 3.74
N MET A 71 20.91 8.08 3.54
CA MET A 71 21.55 6.99 2.77
C MET A 71 21.33 5.55 3.31
N GLU A 72 20.70 5.37 4.47
CA GLU A 72 20.59 4.07 5.15
C GLU A 72 19.17 3.52 5.21
N TYR A 73 18.17 4.16 4.58
CA TYR A 73 16.78 3.79 4.82
C TYR A 73 16.26 2.67 3.90
N ASP A 74 16.59 1.42 4.24
CA ASP A 74 16.18 0.19 3.55
C ASP A 74 14.79 -0.33 3.95
N LYS A 75 14.17 0.27 4.97
CA LYS A 75 12.90 -0.18 5.58
C LYS A 75 11.63 0.51 5.05
N ILE A 76 11.75 1.37 4.03
CA ILE A 76 10.59 2.08 3.45
C ILE A 76 9.49 1.14 2.95
N MET A 77 9.87 -0.05 2.49
CA MET A 77 8.93 -1.09 2.09
C MET A 77 8.11 -1.55 3.31
N GLU A 78 8.77 -1.86 4.42
CA GLU A 78 8.15 -2.40 5.65
C GLU A 78 7.27 -1.36 6.36
N ASP A 79 7.59 -0.09 6.18
CA ASP A 79 6.78 1.03 6.64
C ASP A 79 5.49 1.19 5.84
N LEU A 80 5.58 1.17 4.51
CA LEU A 80 4.43 1.46 3.64
C LEU A 80 3.61 0.23 3.32
N ILE A 81 4.15 -0.99 3.49
CA ILE A 81 3.48 -2.25 3.16
C ILE A 81 3.43 -3.16 4.38
N CYS A 82 2.28 -3.80 4.60
CA CYS A 82 2.09 -4.75 5.68
C CYS A 82 1.13 -5.88 5.30
N MET A 83 1.06 -6.92 6.13
CA MET A 83 -0.06 -7.85 6.06
C MET A 83 -1.33 -7.15 6.52
N GLY A 84 -2.42 -7.31 5.79
CA GLY A 84 -3.72 -6.75 6.14
C GLY A 84 -4.87 -7.44 5.44
N CYS A 85 -6.08 -6.94 5.68
CA CYS A 85 -7.27 -7.45 5.00
C CYS A 85 -7.49 -6.75 3.66
N LYS A 86 -7.59 -7.51 2.58
CA LYS A 86 -7.85 -7.01 1.22
C LYS A 86 -9.10 -6.16 1.11
N LEU A 87 -10.13 -6.50 1.88
CA LEU A 87 -11.47 -5.90 1.75
C LEU A 87 -11.62 -4.63 2.58
N CYS A 88 -11.27 -4.67 3.87
CA CYS A 88 -11.40 -3.51 4.75
C CYS A 88 -10.14 -2.65 4.84
N GLY A 89 -8.99 -3.14 4.37
CA GLY A 89 -7.71 -2.42 4.41
C GLY A 89 -7.12 -2.28 5.81
N ILE A 90 -7.65 -3.00 6.80
CA ILE A 90 -7.13 -2.96 8.18
C ILE A 90 -5.82 -3.76 8.23
N PRO A 91 -4.71 -3.16 8.71
CA PRO A 91 -3.47 -3.88 8.99
C PRO A 91 -3.71 -4.98 10.03
N MET A 92 -3.13 -6.15 9.78
CA MET A 92 -3.20 -7.30 10.70
C MET A 92 -1.80 -7.48 11.28
N SER A 93 -1.64 -7.25 12.59
CA SER A 93 -0.37 -7.53 13.25
C SER A 93 -0.14 -9.04 13.25
N THR A 94 0.92 -9.48 12.58
CA THR A 94 1.39 -10.88 12.67
C THR A 94 2.47 -11.05 13.74
N GLU A 95 2.93 -9.96 14.35
CA GLU A 95 3.95 -9.97 15.40
C GLU A 95 3.40 -9.30 16.67
N GLY A 96 3.45 -10.05 17.77
CA GLY A 96 3.03 -9.61 19.08
C GLY A 96 3.92 -8.50 19.64
N ARG A 97 3.62 -7.25 19.32
CA ARG A 97 3.86 -6.12 20.22
C ARG A 97 2.53 -5.53 20.64
N ASN A 98 2.11 -5.97 21.82
CA ASN A 98 1.05 -5.38 22.60
C ASN A 98 1.61 -4.18 23.36
N VAL A 99 1.29 -2.95 22.97
CA VAL A 99 1.29 -1.80 23.90
C VAL A 99 0.16 -0.85 23.47
N PHE A 100 -0.71 -0.53 24.43
CA PHE A 100 -2.07 -0.03 24.27
C PHE A 100 -2.25 1.27 23.44
N GLY A 101 -3.08 1.14 22.41
CA GLY A 101 -3.97 2.17 21.87
C GLY A 101 -5.07 1.43 21.10
N GLN A 102 -6.29 1.42 21.63
CA GLN A 102 -7.37 0.52 21.22
C GLN A 102 -7.64 0.54 19.71
N SER A 103 -7.17 -0.48 19.01
CA SER A 103 -7.81 -0.99 17.81
C SER A 103 -7.69 -2.50 17.91
N SER A 104 -8.55 -3.11 18.72
CA SER A 104 -8.79 -4.54 18.60
C SER A 104 -9.14 -4.75 17.14
N VAL A 105 -8.25 -5.41 16.40
CA VAL A 105 -8.53 -5.82 15.03
C VAL A 105 -9.82 -6.59 15.13
N SER A 106 -10.91 -6.00 14.62
CA SER A 106 -12.23 -6.60 14.72
C SER A 106 -12.11 -8.02 14.19
N LEU A 107 -12.44 -9.03 15.00
CA LEU A 107 -12.36 -10.44 14.57
C LEU A 107 -13.16 -10.69 13.29
N TYR A 108 -14.15 -9.82 13.03
CA TYR A 108 -14.98 -9.83 11.84
C TYR A 108 -14.65 -8.67 10.89
N CYS A 109 -14.61 -8.97 9.59
CA CYS A 109 -14.52 -7.99 8.53
C CYS A 109 -15.91 -7.46 8.15
N GLN A 110 -16.21 -6.20 8.45
CA GLN A 110 -17.49 -5.56 8.11
C GLN A 110 -17.71 -5.42 6.59
N LYS A 111 -16.62 -5.37 5.80
CA LYS A 111 -16.69 -5.31 4.33
C LYS A 111 -16.77 -6.68 3.66
N SER A 112 -16.69 -7.76 4.43
CA SER A 112 -16.78 -9.14 3.93
C SER A 112 -18.19 -9.68 4.12
N SER A 113 -18.77 -10.30 3.08
CA SER A 113 -20.06 -10.98 3.19
C SER A 113 -20.00 -12.18 4.12
N SER A 114 -18.86 -12.89 4.16
CA SER A 114 -18.62 -14.01 5.08
C SER A 114 -18.20 -13.55 6.49
N ARG A 115 -18.04 -12.23 6.71
CA ARG A 115 -17.48 -11.63 7.93
C ARG A 115 -16.05 -12.05 8.25
N VAL A 116 -15.38 -12.81 7.39
CA VAL A 116 -13.99 -13.24 7.58
C VAL A 116 -13.05 -12.29 6.83
N HIS A 117 -11.89 -12.01 7.43
CA HIS A 117 -10.82 -11.26 6.78
C HIS A 117 -10.13 -12.09 5.72
N THR A 118 -9.90 -11.49 4.56
CA THR A 118 -9.06 -12.07 3.51
C THR A 118 -7.68 -11.44 3.60
N LEU A 119 -6.70 -12.19 4.11
CA LEU A 119 -5.35 -11.70 4.34
C LEU A 119 -4.56 -11.59 3.04
N CYS A 120 -3.88 -10.45 2.84
CA CYS A 120 -2.94 -10.22 1.75
C CYS A 120 -1.92 -9.14 2.15
N LEU A 121 -1.02 -8.74 1.25
CA LEU A 121 -0.18 -7.58 1.47
C LEU A 121 -0.96 -6.34 1.03
N ILE A 122 -0.94 -5.31 1.85
CA ILE A 122 -1.60 -4.04 1.56
C ILE A 122 -0.64 -2.89 1.83
N TYR A 123 -0.87 -1.77 1.16
CA TYR A 123 -0.31 -0.52 1.63
C TYR A 123 -0.96 -0.14 2.96
N ARG A 124 -0.14 0.27 3.93
CA ARG A 124 -0.61 0.84 5.18
C ARG A 124 -1.36 2.14 4.88
N LYS A 125 -2.37 2.44 5.69
CA LYS A 125 -3.06 3.73 5.64
C LYS A 125 -2.08 4.82 6.07
N PHE A 126 -2.00 5.91 5.30
CA PHE A 126 -1.12 7.05 5.60
C PHE A 126 -1.79 8.38 5.25
N MET A 127 -1.19 9.49 5.71
CA MET A 127 -1.62 10.83 5.36
C MET A 127 -0.66 11.40 4.31
N LEU A 128 -1.22 11.86 3.18
CA LEU A 128 -0.50 12.57 2.13
C LEU A 128 -0.78 14.07 2.28
N TYR A 129 0.23 14.84 2.65
CA TYR A 129 0.11 16.29 2.74
C TYR A 129 0.26 16.91 1.36
N VAL A 130 -0.77 17.65 0.96
CA VAL A 130 -0.82 18.36 -0.31
C VAL A 130 -1.04 19.84 -0.06
N TRP A 131 -0.44 20.69 -0.89
CA TRP A 131 -0.45 22.12 -0.72
C TRP A 131 -0.56 22.86 -2.04
N ASP A 132 -1.13 24.06 -1.96
CA ASP A 132 -1.01 25.10 -2.97
C ASP A 132 -0.62 26.42 -2.29
N GLU A 133 -0.60 27.53 -3.03
CA GLU A 133 -0.27 28.85 -2.48
C GLU A 133 -1.21 29.31 -1.35
N SER A 134 -2.38 28.68 -1.19
CA SER A 134 -3.40 29.09 -0.23
C SER A 134 -3.34 28.31 1.09
N GLU A 135 -3.18 26.99 1.04
CA GLU A 135 -3.25 26.15 2.23
C GLU A 135 -2.59 24.78 2.01
N CYS A 136 -2.24 24.09 3.09
CA CYS A 136 -1.83 22.70 3.11
C CYS A 136 -2.87 21.85 3.85
N ILE A 137 -3.34 20.76 3.22
CA ILE A 137 -4.31 19.83 3.82
C ILE A 137 -3.79 18.38 3.78
N PRO A 138 -4.14 17.55 4.78
CA PRO A 138 -3.80 16.14 4.80
C PRO A 138 -4.89 15.30 4.10
N LEU A 139 -4.47 14.41 3.20
CA LEU A 139 -5.34 13.44 2.54
C LEU A 139 -5.12 12.04 3.13
N VAL A 140 -6.20 11.38 3.53
CA VAL A 140 -6.17 9.97 3.90
C VAL A 140 -5.98 9.13 2.65
N VAL A 141 -4.92 8.32 2.64
CA VAL A 141 -4.63 7.35 1.58
C VAL A 141 -4.89 5.95 2.12
N THR A 142 -5.87 5.26 1.52
CA THR A 142 -6.16 3.84 1.80
C THR A 142 -5.32 2.93 0.90
N ASN A 143 -5.36 1.60 1.12
CA ASN A 143 -4.68 0.65 0.25
C ASN A 143 -5.02 0.88 -1.24
N LYS A 144 -6.31 1.02 -1.58
CA LYS A 144 -6.73 1.20 -2.97
C LYS A 144 -6.28 2.54 -3.54
N SER A 145 -6.30 3.59 -2.72
CA SER A 145 -5.85 4.92 -3.10
C SER A 145 -4.33 4.97 -3.30
N ALA A 146 -3.57 4.22 -2.50
CA ALA A 146 -2.13 4.07 -2.64
C ALA A 146 -1.76 3.33 -3.94
N GLU A 147 -2.50 2.27 -4.30
CA GLU A 147 -2.33 1.63 -5.61
C GLU A 147 -2.49 2.65 -6.75
N ILE A 148 -3.49 3.52 -6.69
CA ILE A 148 -3.71 4.59 -7.70
C ILE A 148 -2.54 5.57 -7.71
N LEU A 149 -2.10 6.02 -6.53
CA LEU A 149 -0.98 6.94 -6.36
C LEU A 149 0.32 6.39 -6.99
N PHE A 150 0.52 5.08 -6.90
CA PHE A 150 1.69 4.38 -7.44
C PHE A 150 1.43 3.68 -8.79
N GLY A 151 0.53 4.21 -9.62
CA GLY A 151 0.37 3.73 -11.01
C GLY A 151 -0.25 2.34 -11.14
N ASN A 152 -1.20 2.01 -10.26
CA ASN A 152 -1.86 0.71 -10.12
C ASN A 152 -0.94 -0.45 -9.72
N ILE A 153 0.20 -0.16 -9.10
CA ILE A 153 1.11 -1.17 -8.56
C ILE A 153 0.58 -1.64 -7.20
N THR A 154 0.33 -2.94 -7.05
CA THR A 154 -0.13 -3.53 -5.77
C THR A 154 1.02 -3.78 -4.80
N ALA A 155 0.69 -3.80 -3.51
CA ALA A 155 1.68 -4.08 -2.46
C ALA A 155 2.34 -5.47 -2.63
N GLU A 156 1.60 -6.47 -3.12
CA GLU A 156 2.17 -7.79 -3.43
C GLU A 156 3.20 -7.75 -4.56
N GLN A 157 2.97 -6.93 -5.59
CA GLN A 157 3.91 -6.79 -6.71
C GLN A 157 5.23 -6.19 -6.22
N VAL A 158 5.15 -5.11 -5.42
CA VAL A 158 6.31 -4.47 -4.80
C VAL A 158 7.08 -5.46 -3.92
N TYR A 159 6.38 -6.12 -2.99
CA TYR A 159 7.00 -7.04 -2.05
C TYR A 159 7.68 -8.22 -2.74
N ARG A 160 7.05 -8.77 -3.79
CA ARG A 160 7.61 -9.89 -4.54
C ARG A 160 8.94 -9.51 -5.19
N CYS A 161 9.01 -8.36 -5.86
CA CYS A 161 10.26 -7.86 -6.46
C CYS A 161 11.31 -7.53 -5.39
N TYR A 162 10.93 -6.89 -4.29
CA TYR A 162 11.84 -6.60 -3.18
C TYR A 162 12.47 -7.86 -2.58
N ARG A 163 11.68 -8.91 -2.39
CA ARG A 163 12.17 -10.21 -1.90
C ARG A 163 13.12 -10.88 -2.90
N ASP A 164 12.76 -10.88 -4.18
CA ASP A 164 13.58 -11.46 -5.24
C ASP A 164 14.97 -10.78 -5.27
N ASP A 165 15.04 -9.44 -5.12
CA ASP A 165 16.28 -8.66 -5.02
C ASP A 165 17.10 -8.99 -3.74
N LYS A 166 16.45 -9.17 -2.58
CA LYS A 166 17.14 -9.57 -1.34
C LYS A 166 17.75 -10.97 -1.41
N VAL A 167 17.06 -11.93 -2.02
CA VAL A 167 17.57 -13.32 -2.16
C VAL A 167 18.73 -13.38 -3.16
N GLN A 168 18.66 -12.62 -4.26
CA GLN A 168 19.76 -12.57 -5.23
C GLN A 168 21.01 -11.91 -4.66
N SER A 169 20.86 -10.84 -3.88
CA SER A 169 21.99 -10.16 -3.23
C SER A 169 22.65 -11.00 -2.13
N SER A 170 21.90 -11.82 -1.38
CA SER A 170 22.49 -12.77 -0.43
C SER A 170 23.25 -13.91 -1.13
N ASN A 171 22.74 -14.41 -2.25
CA ASN A 171 23.39 -15.50 -2.99
C ASN A 171 24.71 -15.07 -3.66
N ARG A 172 24.80 -13.82 -4.13
CA ARG A 172 26.05 -13.26 -4.66
C ARG A 172 27.13 -13.14 -3.59
N ARG A 173 26.77 -12.74 -2.37
CA ARG A 173 27.73 -12.64 -1.24
C ARG A 173 28.28 -14.00 -0.80
N ASN A 174 27.52 -15.07 -0.96
CA ASN A 174 27.96 -16.43 -0.63
C ASN A 174 28.80 -17.10 -1.73
N SER A 175 28.86 -16.51 -2.94
CA SER A 175 29.59 -17.09 -4.07
C SER A 175 31.00 -16.52 -4.24
N ASP A 176 31.35 -15.46 -3.50
CA ASP A 176 32.67 -14.83 -3.51
C ASP A 176 33.67 -15.44 -2.50
N ASP A 177 33.26 -16.42 -1.68
CA ASP A 177 34.18 -17.19 -0.84
C ASP A 177 34.63 -18.47 -1.55
N GLY A 178 35.39 -18.26 -2.62
CA GLY A 178 36.07 -19.32 -3.35
C GLY A 178 37.28 -19.83 -2.60
N THR A 179 37.11 -20.87 -1.79
CA THR A 179 38.22 -21.81 -1.52
C THR A 179 37.97 -23.10 -2.28
N SER A 180 38.60 -23.20 -3.45
CA SER A 180 38.68 -24.42 -4.23
C SER A 180 39.48 -25.47 -3.46
N THR A 181 38.80 -26.46 -2.89
CA THR A 181 39.45 -27.73 -2.55
C THR A 181 38.94 -28.78 -3.52
N GLN A 182 39.75 -29.03 -4.55
CA GLN A 182 39.67 -30.25 -5.33
C GLN A 182 40.03 -31.43 -4.40
N THR A 183 39.14 -32.41 -4.28
CA THR A 183 39.51 -33.73 -3.79
C THR A 183 38.97 -34.77 -4.77
N LYS A 184 39.90 -35.41 -5.49
CA LYS A 184 39.69 -36.63 -6.28
C LYS A 184 39.77 -37.85 -5.37
N ALA A 185 38.85 -38.80 -5.51
CA ALA A 185 39.04 -40.28 -5.42
C ALA A 185 37.66 -40.93 -5.69
N SER A 186 37.43 -41.62 -6.81
CA SER A 186 37.78 -43.00 -7.18
C SER A 186 36.80 -44.08 -6.68
N ALA A 187 36.00 -44.58 -7.64
CA ALA A 187 35.46 -45.93 -7.90
C ALA A 187 34.95 -46.87 -6.78
N GLY A 188 33.75 -47.41 -7.02
CA GLY A 188 33.22 -48.63 -6.42
C GLY A 188 31.75 -48.86 -6.82
N GLU A 189 31.51 -49.78 -7.77
CA GLU A 189 30.20 -50.28 -8.19
C GLU A 189 29.60 -51.23 -7.13
N GLU A 190 28.28 -51.18 -6.90
CA GLU A 190 27.36 -52.33 -7.05
C GLU A 190 25.91 -51.94 -6.71
N ALA A 191 24.98 -52.63 -7.38
CA ALA A 191 23.59 -52.27 -7.61
C ALA A 191 22.61 -52.75 -6.52
N SER A 192 21.49 -52.03 -6.34
CA SER A 192 20.20 -52.60 -5.92
C SER A 192 19.06 -51.59 -6.10
N ASP A 193 18.31 -51.77 -7.19
CA ASP A 193 16.85 -51.75 -7.38
C ASP A 193 15.91 -50.92 -6.48
N GLY A 194 14.93 -50.25 -7.10
CA GLY A 194 13.63 -49.95 -6.47
C GLY A 194 13.22 -48.48 -6.23
N THR A 195 12.91 -47.74 -7.30
CA THR A 195 11.88 -46.67 -7.44
C THR A 195 11.64 -45.62 -6.32
N PRO A 196 11.78 -44.31 -6.63
CA PRO A 196 10.94 -43.27 -6.04
C PRO A 196 9.97 -42.68 -7.09
N LEU A 197 8.69 -42.96 -6.89
CA LEU A 197 7.58 -42.29 -7.55
C LEU A 197 7.51 -40.81 -7.12
N ALA A 198 7.23 -39.95 -8.12
CA ALA A 198 6.73 -38.57 -8.00
C ALA A 198 7.73 -37.47 -7.57
N GLN A 199 8.68 -37.14 -8.45
CA GLN A 199 9.31 -35.81 -8.50
C GLN A 199 9.49 -35.33 -9.94
N GLU A 200 8.42 -35.23 -10.72
CA GLU A 200 8.50 -34.68 -12.10
C GLU A 200 7.50 -33.54 -12.41
N GLU A 201 6.71 -33.06 -11.44
CA GLU A 201 5.75 -31.96 -11.72
C GLU A 201 6.22 -30.54 -11.37
N ASN A 202 7.40 -30.35 -10.76
CA ASN A 202 7.84 -29.01 -10.32
C ASN A 202 8.94 -28.34 -11.18
N GLN A 203 9.36 -28.94 -12.29
CA GLN A 203 10.37 -28.33 -13.18
C GLN A 203 9.80 -27.73 -14.49
N GLN A 204 8.51 -27.93 -14.79
CA GLN A 204 7.91 -27.40 -16.03
C GLN A 204 7.20 -26.04 -15.90
N LEU A 205 7.26 -25.37 -14.74
CA LEU A 205 6.74 -24.00 -14.62
C LEU A 205 7.81 -22.88 -14.62
N ASN A 206 9.10 -23.25 -14.69
CA ASN A 206 10.20 -22.27 -14.62
C ASN A 206 10.77 -21.86 -15.99
N ASN A 207 10.26 -22.40 -17.09
CA ASN A 207 10.80 -22.15 -18.44
C ASN A 207 9.83 -21.42 -19.39
N ILE A 208 8.88 -20.65 -18.87
CA ILE A 208 8.04 -19.77 -19.70
C ILE A 208 8.18 -18.33 -19.21
N LYS A 209 8.98 -17.57 -19.99
CA LYS A 209 9.21 -16.11 -19.99
C LYS A 209 10.32 -15.59 -19.09
N GLN A 210 11.55 -15.85 -19.52
CA GLN A 210 12.70 -14.96 -19.30
C GLN A 210 12.58 -13.70 -20.21
N GLY A 211 11.40 -13.08 -20.24
CA GLY A 211 11.27 -11.68 -20.65
C GLY A 211 11.64 -10.82 -19.45
N GLU A 212 12.21 -9.64 -19.67
CA GLU A 212 12.45 -8.65 -18.61
C GLU A 212 11.21 -8.53 -17.72
N ARG A 213 11.25 -9.17 -16.55
CA ARG A 213 10.16 -9.11 -15.59
C ARG A 213 10.20 -7.70 -15.01
N THR A 214 9.15 -6.92 -15.29
CA THR A 214 9.03 -5.55 -14.79
C THR A 214 9.32 -5.50 -13.30
N ASP A 215 10.34 -4.73 -12.92
CA ASP A 215 10.71 -4.56 -11.51
C ASP A 215 9.81 -3.53 -10.85
N PHE A 216 8.69 -4.00 -10.32
CA PHE A 216 7.71 -3.18 -9.63
C PHE A 216 8.28 -2.52 -8.37
N TYR A 217 9.29 -3.09 -7.72
CA TYR A 217 9.90 -2.47 -6.55
C TYR A 217 10.69 -1.22 -6.97
N LYS A 218 11.54 -1.33 -8.00
CA LYS A 218 12.29 -0.16 -8.51
C LYS A 218 11.35 0.92 -9.06
N ILE A 219 10.33 0.55 -9.84
CA ILE A 219 9.35 1.51 -10.36
C ILE A 219 8.62 2.20 -9.20
N TRP A 220 8.18 1.44 -8.20
CA TRP A 220 7.50 1.99 -7.02
C TRP A 220 8.39 2.97 -6.24
N VAL A 221 9.67 2.65 -6.02
CA VAL A 221 10.63 3.57 -5.39
C VAL A 221 10.82 4.84 -6.23
N ILE A 222 10.89 4.72 -7.56
CA ILE A 222 10.99 5.89 -8.45
C ILE A 222 9.74 6.77 -8.30
N LEU A 223 8.54 6.19 -8.36
CA LEU A 223 7.28 6.94 -8.20
C LEU A 223 7.20 7.62 -6.83
N LEU A 224 7.57 6.93 -5.76
CA LEU A 224 7.60 7.49 -4.41
C LEU A 224 8.58 8.66 -4.31
N LYS A 225 9.80 8.52 -4.86
CA LYS A 225 10.78 9.61 -4.90
C LYS A 225 10.29 10.76 -5.75
N MET A 226 9.72 10.49 -6.92
CA MET A 226 9.15 11.51 -7.79
C MET A 226 8.06 12.27 -7.05
N LEU A 227 7.11 11.60 -6.41
CA LEU A 227 6.03 12.22 -5.66
C LEU A 227 6.55 13.19 -4.58
N LEU A 228 7.65 12.86 -3.91
CA LEU A 228 8.24 13.62 -2.80
C LEU A 228 9.42 14.52 -3.21
N ARG A 229 9.55 14.85 -4.50
CA ARG A 229 10.46 15.90 -4.95
C ARG A 229 9.82 17.27 -4.73
N HIS A 230 10.40 18.04 -3.83
CA HIS A 230 9.98 19.42 -3.56
C HIS A 230 10.34 20.34 -4.72
N GLU A 231 9.51 21.36 -4.97
CA GLU A 231 9.72 22.47 -5.93
C GLU A 231 9.87 22.12 -7.42
N SER A 232 10.11 20.85 -7.79
CA SER A 232 10.33 20.47 -9.19
C SER A 232 9.13 19.81 -9.89
N ASN A 233 8.06 19.48 -9.15
CA ASN A 233 6.91 18.78 -9.72
C ASN A 233 5.78 19.73 -10.09
N SER A 234 5.18 19.50 -11.25
CA SER A 234 3.91 20.10 -11.60
C SER A 234 2.82 19.67 -10.62
N PRO A 235 1.87 20.56 -10.26
CA PRO A 235 0.72 20.20 -9.44
C PRO A 235 -0.02 19.00 -10.01
N LEU A 236 -0.43 18.07 -9.15
CA LEU A 236 -1.25 16.92 -9.50
C LEU A 236 -2.72 17.26 -9.28
N LYS A 237 -3.60 16.73 -10.12
CA LYS A 237 -5.04 16.86 -9.89
C LYS A 237 -5.51 15.69 -9.03
N PHE A 238 -5.99 16.01 -7.84
CA PHE A 238 -6.50 15.05 -6.86
C PHE A 238 -8.02 15.00 -6.91
N THR A 239 -8.56 13.80 -6.73
CA THR A 239 -9.99 13.56 -6.50
C THR A 239 -10.16 13.01 -5.11
N VAL A 240 -10.96 13.69 -4.29
CA VAL A 240 -11.18 13.32 -2.89
C VAL A 240 -12.65 13.14 -2.59
N ASN A 241 -12.94 12.27 -1.63
CA ASN A 241 -14.22 12.20 -0.95
C ASN A 241 -14.13 13.03 0.34
N ILE A 242 -15.05 13.97 0.52
CA ILE A 242 -15.11 14.86 1.69
C ILE A 242 -16.19 14.34 2.62
N ASN A 243 -15.84 14.13 3.88
CA ASN A 243 -16.78 13.86 4.95
C ASN A 243 -16.86 15.05 5.91
N SER A 244 -17.93 15.84 5.83
CA SER A 244 -18.13 17.02 6.66
C SER A 244 -18.30 16.73 8.15
N GLU A 245 -18.52 15.46 8.54
CA GLU A 245 -18.64 15.05 9.94
C GLU A 245 -17.29 14.84 10.63
N LEU A 246 -16.19 14.78 9.86
CA LEU A 246 -14.84 14.57 10.38
C LEU A 246 -14.03 15.86 10.36
N SER A 247 -13.09 15.99 11.32
CA SER A 247 -12.08 17.04 11.28
C SER A 247 -10.99 16.71 10.27
N GLN A 248 -10.21 17.72 9.89
CA GLN A 248 -9.09 17.61 8.95
C GLN A 248 -8.09 16.52 9.39
N GLU A 249 -7.67 16.55 10.66
CA GLU A 249 -6.76 15.57 11.26
C GLU A 249 -7.38 14.17 11.39
N ASN A 250 -8.71 14.07 11.46
CA ASN A 250 -9.42 12.79 11.60
C ASN A 250 -9.84 12.19 10.25
N GLY A 251 -9.29 12.68 9.15
CA GLY A 251 -9.51 12.09 7.83
C GLY A 251 -10.75 12.59 7.10
N ARG A 252 -11.05 13.89 7.23
CA ARG A 252 -12.08 14.58 6.45
C ARG A 252 -11.94 14.39 4.94
N PHE A 253 -10.71 14.32 4.43
CA PHE A 253 -10.40 14.19 3.01
C PHE A 253 -9.84 12.80 2.73
N GLU A 254 -10.59 11.95 2.04
CA GLU A 254 -10.12 10.64 1.58
C GLU A 254 -9.76 10.70 0.10
N LEU A 255 -8.51 10.36 -0.23
CA LEU A 255 -8.07 10.28 -1.62
C LEU A 255 -8.80 9.13 -2.33
N ILE A 256 -9.42 9.41 -3.47
CA ILE A 256 -10.08 8.38 -4.31
C ILE A 256 -9.54 8.33 -5.74
N GLY A 257 -8.81 9.35 -6.18
CA GLY A 257 -8.23 9.40 -7.51
C GLY A 257 -7.11 10.43 -7.62
N MET A 258 -6.21 10.21 -8.56
CA MET A 258 -5.15 11.14 -8.91
C MET A 258 -4.91 11.09 -10.42
N THR A 259 -4.73 12.25 -11.03
CA THR A 259 -4.36 12.39 -12.43
C THR A 259 -3.20 13.37 -12.56
N MET A 260 -2.18 12.96 -13.31
CA MET A 260 -1.16 13.89 -13.79
C MET A 260 -1.82 14.84 -14.79
N PRO A 261 -1.63 16.16 -14.69
CA PRO A 261 -1.97 17.03 -15.81
C PRO A 261 -1.11 16.61 -17.01
N CYS A 262 -1.77 16.25 -18.13
CA CYS A 262 -1.06 16.06 -19.38
C CYS A 262 -0.49 17.43 -19.81
N ILE A 263 0.81 17.49 -20.03
CA ILE A 263 1.49 18.62 -20.68
C ILE A 263 1.15 18.60 -22.17
#